data_AF-A0A4V0X2Y1-F1
#
_entry.id   AF-A0A4V0X2Y1-F1
#
_cell.length_a   1.000
_cell.length_b   1.000
_cell.length_c   1.000
_cell.angle_alpha   90.00
_cell.angle_beta   90.00
_cell.angle_gamma   90.00
#
_symmetry.space_group_name_H-M   'P 1'
#
loop_
_entity.id
_entity.type
_entity.pdbx_description
1 polymer ?
#
loop_
_entity_poly.entity_id
_entity_poly.type
_entity_poly.pdbx_seq_one_letter_code
_entity_poly.pdbx_strand_id
1 'polypeptide(L)'
;MFEIGAVDEVKKFLKLKINSSLPANKILGIEEIKKYLDKKISLEQAFEETFIRTRRYVKRQRTWSRGHMKDWTSIFNPNLDILTKKILNLVTSS
;
A
#
# COMPACT_ATOMS: atom_id res chain seq x y z
N MET A 1 -6.37 7.77 4.74
CA MET A 1 -5.71 6.82 5.66
C MET A 1 -5.55 7.43 7.04
N PHE A 2 -4.70 8.46 7.20
CA PHE A 2 -4.49 9.12 8.49
C PHE A 2 -5.78 9.70 9.08
N GLU A 3 -6.58 10.39 8.27
CA GLU A 3 -7.90 10.95 8.66
C GLU A 3 -8.96 9.89 9.00
N ILE A 4 -8.75 8.63 8.61
CA ILE A 4 -9.71 7.53 8.79
C ILE A 4 -9.31 6.66 10.00
N GLY A 5 -8.35 7.11 10.83
CA GLY A 5 -7.98 6.43 12.08
C GLY A 5 -6.81 5.45 11.98
N ALA A 6 -5.95 5.56 10.97
CA ALA A 6 -4.78 4.68 10.83
C ALA A 6 -3.81 4.75 12.03
N VAL A 7 -3.74 5.91 12.71
CA VAL A 7 -2.94 6.04 13.94
C VAL A 7 -3.46 5.12 15.03
N ASP A 8 -4.79 4.97 15.16
CA ASP A 8 -5.40 4.12 16.17
C ASP A 8 -5.28 2.63 15.83
N GLU A 9 -5.32 2.28 14.54
CA GLU A 9 -5.01 0.92 14.08
C GLU A 9 -3.58 0.53 14.46
N VAL A 10 -2.59 1.40 14.21
CA VAL A 10 -1.20 1.11 14.57
C VAL A 10 -1.02 1.06 16.09
N LYS A 11 -1.70 1.92 16.87
CA LYS A 11 -1.70 1.78 18.35
C LYS A 11 -2.23 0.40 18.78
N LYS A 12 -3.33 -0.08 18.19
CA LYS A 12 -3.88 -1.42 18.48
C LYS A 12 -2.89 -2.51 18.07
N PHE A 13 -2.27 -2.39 16.91
CA PHE A 13 -1.26 -3.33 16.41
C PHE A 13 -0.05 -3.41 17.36
N LEU A 14 0.48 -2.28 17.83
CA LEU A 14 1.63 -2.26 18.75
C LEU A 14 1.30 -2.90 20.12
N LYS A 15 0.04 -2.82 20.57
CA LYS A 15 -0.40 -3.49 21.80
C LYS A 15 -0.34 -5.01 21.72
N LEU A 16 -0.41 -5.59 20.52
CA LEU A 16 -0.28 -7.04 20.31
C LEU A 16 1.14 -7.56 20.56
N LYS A 17 2.13 -6.67 20.75
CA LYS A 17 3.54 -7.02 21.04
C LYS A 17 4.11 -8.08 20.09
N ILE A 18 3.76 -7.97 18.81
CA ILE A 18 4.20 -8.89 17.76
C ILE A 18 5.72 -8.81 17.65
N ASN A 19 6.38 -9.97 17.56
CA ASN A 19 7.84 -10.06 17.43
C ASN A 19 8.34 -9.21 16.25
N SER A 20 9.28 -8.31 16.51
CA SER A 20 9.84 -7.35 15.55
C SER A 20 10.48 -8.00 14.32
N SER A 21 10.89 -9.27 14.40
CA SER A 21 11.42 -10.04 13.27
C SER A 21 10.36 -10.35 12.21
N LEU A 22 9.07 -10.33 12.58
CA LEU A 22 7.98 -10.73 11.68
C LEU A 22 7.74 -9.68 10.58
N PRO A 23 7.42 -10.12 9.34
CA PRO A 23 7.13 -9.23 8.21
C PRO A 23 6.03 -8.20 8.48
N ALA A 24 5.09 -8.52 9.37
CA ALA A 24 4.01 -7.63 9.77
C ALA A 24 4.51 -6.27 10.29
N ASN A 25 5.67 -6.22 10.95
CA ASN A 25 6.26 -4.97 11.44
C ASN A 25 6.85 -4.09 10.33
N LYS A 26 7.03 -4.65 9.12
CA LYS A 26 7.62 -3.96 7.96
C LYS A 26 6.57 -3.43 6.98
N ILE A 27 5.29 -3.54 7.34
CA ILE A 27 4.19 -2.99 6.54
C ILE A 27 4.35 -1.46 6.46
N LEU A 28 4.11 -0.92 5.26
CA LEU A 28 4.19 0.52 4.98
C LEU A 28 3.27 1.30 5.92
N GLY A 29 3.78 2.37 6.53
CA GLY A 29 3.02 3.23 7.44
C GLY A 29 3.09 2.81 8.91
N ILE A 30 3.36 1.53 9.23
CA ILE A 30 3.46 1.08 10.63
C ILE A 30 4.68 1.70 11.30
N GLU A 31 5.83 1.66 10.65
CA GLU A 31 7.09 2.18 11.21
C GLU A 31 7.04 3.71 11.37
N GLU A 32 6.49 4.42 10.38
CA GLU A 32 6.33 5.87 10.38
C GLU A 32 5.39 6.31 11.50
N ILE A 33 4.22 5.69 11.60
CA ILE A 33 3.25 5.99 12.65
C ILE A 33 3.83 5.61 14.02
N LYS A 34 4.59 4.51 14.13
CA LYS A 34 5.29 4.17 15.36
C LYS A 34 6.29 5.24 15.78
N LYS A 35 7.09 5.79 14.87
CA LYS A 35 8.01 6.91 15.19
C LYS A 35 7.26 8.14 15.69
N TYR A 36 6.09 8.44 15.10
CA TYR A 36 5.22 9.51 15.58
C TYR A 36 4.67 9.22 16.99
N LEU A 37 4.21 7.99 17.26
CA LEU A 37 3.75 7.58 18.59
C LEU A 37 4.86 7.62 19.64
N ASP A 38 6.11 7.31 19.24
CA ASP A 38 7.32 7.46 20.05
C ASP A 38 7.75 8.93 20.24
N LYS A 39 7.00 9.91 19.68
CA LYS A 39 7.32 11.36 19.68
C LYS A 39 8.67 11.72 19.03
N LYS A 40 9.18 10.88 18.11
CA LYS A 40 10.46 11.12 17.41
C LYS A 40 10.30 12.03 16.20
N ILE A 41 9.11 12.05 15.59
CA ILE A 41 8.77 12.85 14.40
C ILE A 41 7.36 13.43 14.57
N SER A 42 7.04 14.49 13.83
CA SER A 42 5.68 15.06 13.78
C SER A 42 4.72 14.17 12.98
N LEU A 43 3.42 14.45 13.08
CA LEU A 43 2.40 13.72 12.32
C LEU A 43 2.55 13.99 10.81
N GLU A 44 2.86 15.23 10.43
CA GLU A 44 3.11 15.63 9.04
C GLU A 44 4.34 14.91 8.48
N GLN A 45 5.40 14.79 9.28
CA GLN A 45 6.60 14.04 8.89
C GLN A 45 6.30 12.55 8.70
N ALA A 46 5.52 11.94 9.59
CA ALA A 46 5.10 10.55 9.44
C ALA A 46 4.26 10.34 8.18
N PHE A 47 3.37 11.27 7.86
CA PHE A 47 2.59 11.26 6.63
C PHE A 47 3.50 11.33 5.39
N GLU A 48 4.43 12.29 5.37
CA GLU A 48 5.35 12.48 4.24
C GLU A 48 6.27 11.26 4.03
N GLU A 49 6.85 10.72 5.11
CA GLU A 49 7.65 9.49 5.04
C GLU A 49 6.82 8.31 4.48
N THR A 50 5.58 8.17 4.95
CA THR A 50 4.67 7.12 4.47
C THR A 50 4.35 7.29 3.00
N PHE A 51 4.08 8.53 2.56
CA PHE A 51 3.80 8.86 1.17
C PHE A 51 4.99 8.53 0.25
N ILE A 52 6.19 8.97 0.63
CA ILE A 52 7.43 8.70 -0.11
C ILE A 52 7.69 7.19 -0.22
N ARG A 53 7.59 6.44 0.88
CA ARG A 53 7.79 4.98 0.86
C ARG A 53 6.75 4.29 -0.01
N THR A 54 5.49 4.74 0.04
CA THR A 54 4.41 4.21 -0.81
C THR A 54 4.72 4.43 -2.29
N ARG A 55 5.16 5.64 -2.68
CA ARG A 55 5.57 5.95 -4.07
C ARG A 55 6.73 5.07 -4.53
N ARG A 56 7.75 4.88 -3.68
CA ARG A 56 8.90 4.00 -3.97
C ARG A 56 8.45 2.54 -4.14
N TYR A 57 7.54 2.06 -3.29
CA TYR A 57 6.98 0.72 -3.38
C TYR A 57 6.19 0.52 -4.67
N VAL A 58 5.29 1.45 -5.01
CA VAL A 58 4.54 1.43 -6.28
C VAL A 58 5.48 1.42 -7.49
N LYS A 59 6.56 2.22 -7.46
CA LYS A 59 7.57 2.18 -8.53
C LYS A 59 8.21 0.80 -8.65
N ARG A 60 8.60 0.17 -7.53
CA ARG A 60 9.17 -1.19 -7.55
C ARG A 60 8.19 -2.23 -8.09
N GLN A 61 6.93 -2.17 -7.67
CA GLN A 61 5.87 -3.05 -8.19
C GLN A 61 5.74 -2.91 -9.71
N ARG A 62 5.67 -1.67 -10.22
CA ARG A 62 5.62 -1.42 -11.66
C ARG A 62 6.85 -1.95 -12.39
N THR A 63 8.05 -1.74 -11.85
CA THR A 63 9.29 -2.26 -12.45
C THR A 63 9.28 -3.79 -12.50
N TRP A 64 8.88 -4.44 -11.40
CA TRP A 64 8.80 -5.90 -11.34
C TRP A 64 7.80 -6.45 -12.35
N SER A 65 6.59 -5.87 -12.42
CA SER A 65 5.58 -6.27 -13.41
C SER A 65 6.07 -6.14 -14.85
N ARG A 66 6.77 -5.05 -15.21
CA ARG A 66 7.32 -4.89 -16.56
C ARG A 66 8.35 -5.97 -16.94
N GLY A 67 9.08 -6.51 -15.96
CA GLY A 67 10.05 -7.58 -16.19
C GLY A 67 9.42 -8.97 -16.26
N HIS A 68 8.41 -9.23 -15.44
CA HIS A 68 7.87 -10.58 -15.19
C HIS A 68 6.48 -10.85 -15.78
N MET A 69 5.78 -9.82 -16.28
CA MET A 69 4.37 -9.90 -16.67
C MET A 69 4.20 -9.32 -18.09
N LYS A 70 5.09 -9.68 -19.02
CA LYS A 70 5.10 -9.11 -20.37
C LYS A 70 3.84 -9.45 -21.19
N ASP A 71 3.28 -10.63 -20.97
CA ASP A 71 2.08 -11.11 -21.66
C ASP A 71 0.78 -10.59 -21.03
N TRP A 72 0.86 -9.79 -19.98
CA TRP A 72 -0.31 -9.27 -19.31
C TRP A 72 -0.90 -8.09 -20.09
N THR A 73 -2.21 -8.14 -20.31
CA THR A 73 -2.94 -7.04 -20.91
C THR A 73 -3.29 -6.00 -19.85
N SER A 74 -2.70 -4.81 -19.95
CA SER A 74 -3.04 -3.70 -19.06
C SER A 74 -4.40 -3.11 -19.47
N ILE A 75 -5.39 -3.21 -18.59
CA ILE A 75 -6.72 -2.64 -18.80
C ILE A 75 -6.92 -1.55 -17.74
N PHE A 76 -7.21 -0.34 -18.18
CA PHE A 76 -7.60 0.75 -17.30
C PHE A 76 -8.79 1.48 -17.87
N ASN A 77 -9.82 1.66 -17.05
CA ASN A 77 -10.92 2.58 -17.33
C ASN A 77 -11.39 3.18 -16.00
N PRO A 78 -11.47 4.52 -15.89
CA PRO A 78 -12.00 5.16 -14.68
C PRO A 78 -13.47 4.80 -14.39
N ASN A 79 -14.24 4.42 -15.43
CA ASN A 79 -15.60 3.93 -15.26
C ASN A 79 -15.60 2.41 -15.01
N LEU A 80 -16.16 2.01 -13.87
CA LEU A 80 -16.19 0.62 -13.41
C LEU A 80 -17.06 -0.28 -14.31
N ASP A 81 -18.18 0.22 -14.81
CA ASP A 81 -19.08 -0.54 -15.70
C ASP A 81 -18.40 -0.86 -17.04
N ILE A 82 -17.62 0.09 -17.55
CA ILE A 82 -16.86 -0.13 -18.79
C ILE A 82 -15.65 -1.06 -18.51
N LEU A 83 -14.99 -0.91 -17.36
CA LEU A 83 -13.88 -1.77 -16.97
C LEU A 83 -14.32 -3.23 -16.85
N THR A 84 -15.42 -3.49 -16.14
CA THR A 84 -15.97 -4.84 -15.94
C THR A 84 -16.38 -5.48 -17.25
N LYS A 85 -17.05 -4.76 -18.16
CA LYS A 85 -17.36 -5.26 -19.51
C LYS A 85 -16.10 -5.65 -20.29
N LYS A 86 -15.05 -4.82 -20.25
CA LYS A 86 -13.77 -5.12 -20.92
C LYS A 86 -13.11 -6.38 -20.35
N ILE A 87 -13.09 -6.52 -19.02
CA ILE A 87 -12.52 -7.69 -18.33
C ILE A 87 -13.31 -8.94 -18.70
N LEU A 88 -14.65 -8.90 -18.64
CA LEU A 88 -15.51 -10.03 -18.99
C LEU A 88 -15.27 -10.48 -20.42
N ASN A 89 -15.26 -9.56 -21.39
CA ASN A 89 -14.99 -9.89 -22.78
C ASN A 89 -13.64 -10.58 -22.96
N LEU A 90 -12.58 -10.12 -22.28
CA LEU A 90 -11.25 -10.74 -22.38
C LEU A 90 -11.23 -12.17 -21.81
N VAL A 91 -11.97 -12.42 -20.73
CA VAL A 91 -12.03 -13.74 -20.09
C VAL A 91 -12.93 -14.71 -20.87
N THR A 92 -14.05 -14.24 -21.44
CA THR A 92 -15.03 -15.09 -22.13
C THR A 92 -14.77 -15.27 -23.63
N SER A 93 -13.92 -14.43 -24.24
CA SER A 93 -13.54 -14.56 -25.66
C SER A 93 -12.28 -15.42 -25.88
N SER A 94 -11.79 -16.07 -24.81
CA SER A 94 -10.71 -17.07 -24.82
C SER A 94 -11.32 -18.47 -24.69
#